data_AF-A0A8J4WMF4-F1
#
_entry.id   AF-A0A8J4WMF4-F1
#
_cell.length_a   1.000
_cell.length_b   1.000
_cell.length_c   1.000
_cell.angle_alpha   90.00
_cell.angle_beta   90.00
_cell.angle_gamma   90.00
#
_symmetry.space_group_name_H-M   'P 1'
#
loop_
_entity.id
_entity.type
_entity.pdbx_description
1 polymer ?
#
loop_
_entity_poly.entity_id
_entity_poly.type
_entity_poly.pdbx_seq_one_letter_code
_entity_poly.pdbx_strand_id
1 'polypeptide(L)'
;MEFNSLIQLKRERFDQLERDIADPSLFSYRQRAKAIMREHASIKQLLAKWDELEAARKQLDDNRELAMSGDVEIAAIADDEIPDLERRVADLQREVQIALLPLDENEDRDAIVEIEPERAERSGHFRRRPVGCIIAMQNLPG
;
A
#
# COMPACT_ATOMS: atom_id res chain seq x y z
N MET A 1 9.84 1.83 -11.52
CA MET A 1 8.75 2.73 -11.97
C MET A 1 9.07 4.12 -11.46
N GLU A 2 9.28 5.09 -12.35
CA GLU A 2 9.63 6.47 -11.99
C GLU A 2 8.35 7.25 -11.63
N PHE A 3 7.78 6.97 -10.45
CA PHE A 3 6.62 7.71 -9.94
C PHE A 3 6.95 9.20 -9.71
N ASN A 4 8.23 9.51 -9.47
CA ASN A 4 8.68 10.86 -9.15
C ASN A 4 8.24 11.89 -10.21
N SER A 5 8.45 11.62 -11.50
CA SER A 5 8.05 12.53 -12.58
C SER A 5 6.54 12.76 -12.66
N LEU A 6 5.74 11.72 -12.40
CA LEU A 6 4.27 11.84 -12.40
C LEU A 6 3.78 12.66 -11.20
N ILE A 7 4.40 12.47 -10.04
CA ILE A 7 4.10 13.23 -8.82
C ILE A 7 4.46 14.70 -9.01
N GLN A 8 5.60 15.01 -9.65
CA GLN A 8 5.98 16.39 -9.99
C GLN A 8 4.92 17.05 -10.89
N LEU A 9 4.48 16.37 -11.95
CA LEU A 9 3.43 16.89 -12.84
C LEU A 9 2.11 17.13 -12.09
N LYS A 10 1.73 16.24 -11.18
CA LYS A 10 0.53 16.40 -10.34
C LYS A 10 0.67 17.56 -9.37
N ARG A 11 1.87 17.82 -8.84
CA ARG A 11 2.17 18.97 -7.97
C ARG A 11 2.04 20.29 -8.73
N GLU A 12 2.58 20.38 -9.94
CA GLU A 12 2.38 21.57 -10.80
C GLU A 12 0.89 21.82 -11.09
N ARG A 13 0.14 20.74 -11.35
CA ARG A 13 -1.31 20.82 -11.54
C ARG A 13 -2.02 21.28 -10.27
N PHE A 14 -1.61 20.80 -9.10
CA PHE A 14 -2.13 21.23 -7.81
C PHE A 14 -1.96 22.73 -7.59
N ASP A 15 -0.75 23.24 -7.82
CA ASP A 15 -0.45 24.67 -7.68
C ASP A 15 -1.29 25.53 -8.64
N GLN A 16 -1.56 25.03 -9.84
CA GLN A 16 -2.44 25.72 -10.78
C GLN A 16 -3.89 25.75 -10.28
N LEU A 17 -4.38 24.64 -9.72
CA LEU A 17 -5.73 24.58 -9.14
C LEU A 17 -5.86 25.51 -7.93
N GLU A 18 -4.82 25.64 -7.10
CA GLU A 18 -4.83 26.59 -5.97
C GLU A 18 -4.94 28.05 -6.45
N ARG A 19 -4.26 28.41 -7.55
CA ARG A 19 -4.43 29.73 -8.17
C ARG A 19 -5.84 29.95 -8.68
N ASP A 20 -6.43 28.94 -9.31
CA ASP A 20 -7.81 29.00 -9.79
C ASP A 20 -8.82 29.11 -8.64
N ILE A 21 -8.57 28.45 -7.50
CA ILE A 21 -9.38 28.55 -6.27
C ILE A 21 -9.24 29.92 -5.61
N ALA A 22 -8.06 30.54 -5.68
CA ALA A 22 -7.81 31.88 -5.16
C ALA A 22 -8.56 32.98 -5.94
N ASP A 23 -9.01 32.70 -7.16
CA ASP A 23 -9.84 33.63 -7.93
C ASP A 23 -11.30 33.65 -7.42
N PRO A 24 -11.80 34.77 -6.86
CA PRO A 24 -13.18 34.88 -6.41
C PRO A 24 -14.21 34.69 -7.54
N SER A 25 -13.81 34.85 -8.81
CA SER A 25 -14.68 34.60 -9.97
C SER A 25 -15.12 33.14 -10.08
N LEU A 26 -14.33 32.19 -9.55
CA LEU A 26 -14.63 30.77 -9.60
C LEU A 26 -15.92 30.42 -8.85
N PHE A 27 -16.18 31.07 -7.72
CA PHE A 27 -17.37 30.84 -6.89
C PHE A 27 -18.67 31.30 -7.59
N SER A 28 -18.56 32.10 -8.64
CA SER A 28 -19.70 32.46 -9.50
C SER A 28 -20.19 31.26 -10.32
N TYR A 29 -19.33 30.27 -10.58
CA TYR A 29 -19.63 29.08 -11.36
C TYR A 29 -19.62 27.82 -10.50
N ARG A 30 -20.75 27.55 -9.81
CA ARG A 30 -20.89 26.41 -8.88
C ARG A 30 -20.40 25.06 -9.43
N GLN A 31 -20.65 24.75 -10.70
CA GLN A 31 -20.22 23.48 -11.31
C GLN A 31 -18.69 23.41 -11.48
N ARG A 32 -18.08 24.51 -11.94
CA ARG A 32 -16.63 24.60 -12.13
C ARG A 32 -15.89 24.57 -10.79
N ALA A 33 -16.40 25.31 -9.80
CA ALA A 33 -15.87 25.27 -8.43
C ALA A 33 -15.88 23.85 -7.85
N LYS A 34 -17.00 23.12 -8.01
CA LYS A 34 -17.11 21.73 -7.53
C LYS A 34 -16.12 20.78 -8.23
N ALA A 35 -15.91 20.94 -9.53
CA ALA A 35 -14.95 20.13 -10.29
C ALA A 35 -13.52 20.39 -9.81
N ILE A 36 -13.13 21.67 -9.70
CA ILE A 36 -11.80 22.08 -9.25
C ILE A 36 -11.53 21.62 -7.80
N MET A 37 -12.49 21.79 -6.89
CA MET A 37 -12.33 21.33 -5.50
C MET A 37 -12.18 19.80 -5.40
N ARG A 38 -12.88 19.03 -6.25
CA ARG A 38 -12.73 17.57 -6.32
C ARG A 38 -11.36 17.17 -6.85
N GLU A 39 -10.91 17.80 -7.92
CA GLU A 39 -9.58 17.55 -8.51
C GLU A 39 -8.47 17.90 -7.50
N HIS A 40 -8.56 19.06 -6.86
CA HIS A 40 -7.65 19.48 -5.79
C HIS A 40 -7.61 18.48 -4.63
N ALA A 41 -8.78 18.00 -4.16
CA ALA A 41 -8.84 17.01 -3.08
C ALA A 41 -8.22 15.67 -3.49
N SER A 42 -8.46 15.20 -4.72
CA SER A 42 -7.88 13.96 -5.24
C SER A 42 -6.35 14.05 -5.35
N ILE A 43 -5.82 15.14 -5.92
CA ILE A 43 -4.37 15.34 -6.03
C ILE A 43 -3.74 15.49 -4.64
N LYS A 44 -4.39 16.22 -3.72
CA LYS A 44 -3.91 16.35 -2.33
C LYS A 44 -3.79 14.99 -1.64
N GLN A 45 -4.77 14.11 -1.80
CA GLN A 45 -4.72 12.76 -1.25
C GLN A 45 -3.59 11.94 -1.87
N LEU A 46 -3.38 12.04 -3.18
CA LEU A 46 -2.26 11.37 -3.86
C LEU A 46 -0.91 11.84 -3.31
N LEU A 47 -0.71 13.15 -3.15
CA LEU A 47 0.52 13.70 -2.59
C LEU A 47 0.75 13.25 -1.14
N ALA A 48 -0.29 13.25 -0.31
CA ALA A 48 -0.20 12.77 1.07
C ALA A 48 0.24 11.29 1.14
N LYS A 49 -0.33 10.42 0.30
CA LYS A 49 0.09 9.01 0.22
C LYS A 49 1.53 8.84 -0.26
N TRP A 50 1.97 9.69 -1.19
CA TRP A 50 3.36 9.71 -1.64
C TRP A 50 4.32 10.09 -0.51
N ASP A 51 3.98 11.12 0.27
CA ASP A 51 4.79 11.54 1.41
C ASP A 51 4.83 10.44 2.51
N GLU A 52 3.72 9.73 2.75
CA GLU A 52 3.68 8.58 3.66
C GLU A 52 4.58 7.43 3.19
N LEU A 53 4.58 7.13 1.89
CA LEU A 53 5.46 6.13 1.29
C LEU A 53 6.94 6.50 1.44
N GLU A 54 7.27 7.77 1.20
CA GLU A 54 8.63 8.27 1.33
C GLU A 54 9.10 8.20 2.79
N ALA A 55 8.23 8.57 3.75
CA ALA A 55 8.49 8.44 5.17
C ALA A 55 8.71 6.98 5.58
N ALA A 56 7.85 6.05 5.15
CA ALA A 56 8.00 4.63 5.44
C ALA A 56 9.30 4.05 4.84
N ARG A 57 9.68 4.49 3.63
CA ARG A 57 10.94 4.07 3.02
C ARG A 57 12.16 4.61 3.76
N LYS A 58 12.08 5.84 4.26
CA LYS A 58 13.12 6.40 5.13
C LYS A 58 13.20 5.63 6.45
N GLN A 59 12.08 5.29 7.08
CA GLN A 59 12.07 4.49 8.30
C GLN A 59 12.70 3.11 8.10
N LEU A 60 12.45 2.48 6.95
CA LEU A 60 13.08 1.21 6.59
C LEU A 60 14.61 1.35 6.46
N ASP A 61 15.08 2.43 5.84
CA ASP A 61 16.51 2.71 5.70
C ASP A 61 17.17 3.01 7.05
N ASP A 62 16.54 3.87 7.86
CA ASP A 62 16.97 4.18 9.22
C ASP A 62 17.06 2.89 10.09
N ASN A 63 16.09 1.96 9.95
CA ASN A 63 16.11 0.66 10.64
C ASN A 63 17.22 -0.27 10.14
N ARG A 64 17.50 -0.28 8.83
CA ARG A 64 18.62 -1.04 8.27
C ARG A 64 19.96 -0.52 8.78
N GLU A 65 20.12 0.80 8.90
CA GLU A 65 21.31 1.39 9.51
C GLU A 65 21.42 1.03 11.00
N LEU A 66 20.31 1.04 11.75
CA LEU A 66 20.26 0.58 13.14
C LEU A 66 20.60 -0.91 13.29
N ALA A 67 20.14 -1.77 12.38
CA ALA A 67 20.49 -3.18 12.34
C ALA A 67 21.99 -3.42 12.09
N MET A 68 22.64 -2.52 11.34
CA MET A 68 24.09 -2.52 11.15
C MET A 68 24.87 -1.88 12.31
N SER A 69 24.19 -1.24 13.26
CA SER A 69 24.83 -0.67 14.44
C SER A 69 25.33 -1.81 15.35
N GLY A 70 26.50 -1.63 15.96
CA GLY A 70 27.21 -2.70 16.69
C GLY A 70 26.56 -3.16 18.01
N ASP A 71 25.32 -2.77 18.29
CA ASP A 71 24.57 -3.18 19.47
C ASP A 71 23.66 -4.36 19.10
N VAL A 72 24.03 -5.56 19.55
CA VAL A 72 23.37 -6.83 19.18
C VAL A 72 21.90 -6.88 19.59
N GLU A 73 21.54 -6.23 20.71
CA GLU A 73 20.18 -6.28 21.23
C GLU A 73 19.26 -5.35 20.43
N ILE A 74 19.77 -4.16 20.06
CA ILE A 74 19.06 -3.21 19.20
C ILE A 74 18.98 -3.73 17.76
N ALA A 75 20.07 -4.32 17.26
CA ALA A 75 20.13 -4.84 15.90
C ALA A 75 19.11 -5.96 15.67
N ALA A 76 18.94 -6.88 16.63
CA ALA A 76 17.96 -7.96 16.53
C ALA A 76 16.51 -7.45 16.49
N ILE A 77 16.19 -6.38 17.23
CA ILE A 77 14.86 -5.77 17.23
C ILE A 77 14.60 -5.06 15.89
N ALA A 78 15.57 -4.31 15.39
CA ALA A 78 15.45 -3.63 14.09
C ALA A 78 15.30 -4.64 12.94
N ASP A 79 16.05 -5.75 12.96
CA ASP A 79 15.96 -6.82 11.95
C ASP A 79 14.60 -7.54 11.95
N ASP A 80 13.91 -7.57 13.08
CA ASP A 80 12.55 -8.11 13.20
C ASP A 80 11.48 -7.12 12.67
N GLU A 81 11.72 -5.80 12.76
CA GLU A 81 10.79 -4.76 12.26
C GLU A 81 10.92 -4.46 10.75
N ILE A 82 12.12 -4.64 10.17
CA ILE A 82 12.40 -4.45 8.74
C ILE A 82 11.35 -5.13 7.81
N PRO A 83 11.00 -6.42 7.96
CA PRO A 83 10.05 -7.07 7.06
C PRO A 83 8.64 -6.46 7.13
N ASP A 84 8.21 -5.96 8.28
CA ASP A 84 6.90 -5.32 8.41
C ASP A 84 6.89 -3.91 7.80
N LEU A 85 8.00 -3.18 7.91
CA LEU A 85 8.20 -1.92 7.20
C LEU A 85 8.26 -2.13 5.67
N GLU A 86 8.88 -3.20 5.19
CA GLU A 86 8.89 -3.55 3.76
C GLU A 86 7.48 -3.83 3.24
N ARG A 87 6.68 -4.60 3.98
CA ARG A 87 5.26 -4.80 3.65
C ARG A 87 4.51 -3.49 3.58
N ARG A 88 4.72 -2.61 4.58
CA ARG A 88 4.06 -1.30 4.62
C ARG A 88 4.42 -0.43 3.42
N VAL A 89 5.70 -0.42 3.01
CA VAL A 89 6.15 0.29 1.80
C VAL A 89 5.50 -0.30 0.55
N ALA A 90 5.41 -1.63 0.44
CA ALA A 90 4.78 -2.29 -0.70
C ALA A 90 3.27 -1.99 -0.80
N ASP A 91 2.56 -1.96 0.32
CA ASP A 91 1.14 -1.61 0.36
C ASP A 91 0.92 -0.14 -0.01
N LEU A 92 1.70 0.77 0.55
CA LEU A 92 1.66 2.20 0.20
C LEU A 92 2.00 2.41 -1.28
N GLN A 93 2.94 1.66 -1.84
CA GLN A 93 3.26 1.69 -3.28
C GLN A 93 2.07 1.30 -4.13
N ARG A 94 1.35 0.22 -3.76
CA ARG A 94 0.13 -0.20 -4.45
C ARG A 94 -0.95 0.86 -4.35
N GLU A 95 -1.14 1.46 -3.16
CA GLU A 95 -2.13 2.51 -2.96
C GLU A 95 -1.85 3.76 -3.81
N VAL A 96 -0.58 4.17 -3.91
CA VAL A 96 -0.17 5.29 -4.77
C VAL A 96 -0.38 4.95 -6.24
N GLN A 97 -0.08 3.71 -6.64
CA GLN A 97 -0.31 3.25 -8.00
C GLN A 97 -1.81 3.28 -8.36
N ILE A 98 -2.68 2.80 -7.47
CA ILE A 98 -4.14 2.87 -7.63
C ILE A 98 -4.61 4.34 -7.69
N ALA A 99 -4.07 5.20 -6.84
CA ALA A 99 -4.43 6.62 -6.82
C ALA A 99 -3.94 7.40 -8.06
N LEU A 100 -2.92 6.90 -8.76
CA LEU A 100 -2.41 7.47 -10.02
C LEU A 100 -3.26 7.08 -11.23
N LEU A 101 -3.91 5.91 -11.17
CA LEU A 101 -4.81 5.47 -12.22
C LEU A 101 -6.07 6.36 -12.21
N PRO A 102 -6.55 6.81 -13.38
CA PRO A 102 -7.87 7.43 -13.45
C PRO A 102 -8.88 6.44 -12.88
N LEU A 103 -9.84 6.90 -12.06
CA LEU A 103 -10.97 6.06 -11.63
C LEU A 103 -11.75 5.64 -12.87
N ASP A 104 -11.33 4.55 -13.50
CA ASP A 104 -12.10 3.78 -14.45
C ASP A 104 -12.70 2.61 -13.67
N GLU A 105 -14.01 2.40 -13.81
CA GLU A 105 -14.84 1.46 -13.03
C GLU A 105 -14.47 -0.04 -13.26
N ASN A 106 -13.25 -0.39 -13.69
CA ASN A 106 -12.93 -1.72 -14.20
C ASN A 106 -11.67 -2.41 -13.65
N GLU A 107 -10.91 -1.82 -12.73
CA GLU A 107 -9.72 -2.48 -12.15
C GLU A 107 -10.01 -3.15 -10.80
N ASP A 108 -11.07 -3.95 -10.81
CA ASP A 108 -11.39 -4.96 -9.80
C ASP A 108 -10.70 -6.30 -10.16
N ARG A 109 -9.40 -6.27 -10.48
CA ARG A 109 -8.65 -7.49 -10.81
C ARG A 109 -7.34 -7.57 -10.05
N ASP A 110 -7.42 -8.29 -8.94
CA ASP A 110 -6.43 -9.29 -8.53
C ASP A 110 -4.96 -8.85 -8.59
N ALA A 111 -4.58 -7.91 -7.74
CA ALA A 111 -3.20 -7.84 -7.25
C ALA A 111 -3.13 -8.51 -5.87
N ILE A 112 -3.47 -9.80 -5.82
CA ILE A 112 -3.10 -10.66 -4.69
C ILE A 112 -1.57 -10.77 -4.75
N VAL A 113 -0.89 -9.88 -4.03
CA VAL A 113 0.51 -10.13 -3.68
C VAL A 113 0.45 -11.10 -2.51
N GLU A 114 0.65 -12.37 -2.82
CA GLU A 114 0.98 -13.39 -1.84
C GLU A 114 2.29 -12.98 -1.18
N ILE A 115 2.19 -12.26 -0.06
CA ILE A 115 3.31 -12.09 0.86
C ILE A 115 3.27 -13.33 1.74
N GLU A 116 3.88 -14.43 1.30
CA GLU A 116 4.13 -15.56 2.17
C GLU A 116 5.04 -15.08 3.32
N PRO A 117 4.58 -15.09 4.58
CA PRO A 117 5.46 -14.85 5.71
C PRO A 117 6.28 -16.13 5.93
N GLU A 118 7.33 -16.35 5.17
CA GLU A 118 8.33 -17.35 5.53
C GLU A 118 9.41 -16.71 6.40
N ARG A 119 9.25 -16.83 7.72
CA ARG A 119 10.39 -16.79 8.64
C ARG A 119 10.36 -18.01 9.56
N ALA A 120 11.30 -18.90 9.25
CA ALA A 120 12.21 -19.62 10.14
C ALA A 120 11.65 -20.49 11.30
N GLU A 121 11.72 -21.80 11.03
CA GLU A 121 12.20 -22.90 11.90
C GLU A 121 11.73 -23.05 13.36
N ARG A 122 11.04 -24.18 13.63
CA ARG A 122 11.35 -25.04 14.77
C ARG A 122 10.99 -26.51 14.51
N SER A 123 12.02 -27.34 14.63
CA SER A 123 11.98 -28.80 14.76
C SER A 123 10.94 -29.27 15.79
N GLY A 124 10.12 -30.27 15.44
CA GLY A 124 9.08 -30.76 16.34
C GLY A 124 8.17 -31.84 15.75
N HIS A 125 8.72 -33.04 15.58
CA HIS A 125 8.04 -34.33 15.51
C HIS A 125 6.55 -34.37 15.95
N PHE A 126 5.60 -34.56 15.02
CA PHE A 126 4.37 -35.29 15.35
C PHE A 126 3.75 -36.03 14.15
N ARG A 127 4.01 -37.34 14.14
CA ARG A 127 3.28 -38.47 13.54
C ARG A 127 2.29 -38.20 12.40
N ARG A 128 2.69 -38.73 11.24
CA ARG A 128 1.79 -39.30 10.22
C ARG A 128 0.74 -40.22 10.88
N ARG A 129 -0.54 -39.99 10.62
CA ARG A 129 -1.58 -41.02 10.76
C ARG A 129 -1.93 -41.58 9.38
N PRO A 130 -2.05 -42.91 9.24
CA PRO A 130 -2.28 -43.56 7.98
C PRO A 130 -3.74 -43.50 7.55
N VAL A 131 -3.88 -43.56 6.23
CA VAL A 131 -5.07 -43.88 5.44
C VAL A 131 -5.81 -45.09 6.01
N GLY A 132 -7.14 -45.03 6.08
CA GLY A 132 -7.94 -46.24 6.23
C GLY A 132 -9.38 -46.03 6.72
N CYS A 133 -10.32 -46.20 5.78
CA CYS A 133 -11.65 -46.82 5.96
C CYS A 133 -12.67 -46.02 6.83
N ILE A 134 -13.93 -45.83 6.46
CA ILE A 134 -14.96 -46.84 6.18
C ILE A 134 -16.11 -46.19 5.40
N ILE A 135 -16.62 -46.97 4.45
CA ILE A 135 -17.83 -46.80 3.64
C ILE A 135 -19.08 -46.75 4.54
N ALA A 136 -20.00 -45.81 4.30
CA ALA A 136 -21.40 -46.00 4.66
C ALA A 136 -22.31 -45.39 3.57
N MET A 137 -22.74 -46.27 2.67
CA MET A 137 -23.97 -46.09 1.90
C MET A 137 -25.14 -45.92 2.87
N GLN A 138 -26.06 -45.00 2.56
CA GLN A 138 -27.51 -45.11 2.76
C GLN A 138 -28.16 -43.81 2.28
N ASN A 139 -28.62 -43.80 1.03
CA ASN A 139 -29.67 -42.91 0.56
C ASN A 139 -30.67 -43.78 -0.18
N LEU A 140 -31.80 -44.06 0.47
CA LEU A 140 -33.03 -44.55 -0.16
C LEU A 140 -34.00 -43.36 -0.23
N PRO A 141 -34.78 -43.22 -1.32
CA PRO A 141 -35.61 -42.06 -1.59
C PRO A 141 -36.99 -42.19 -0.93
N GLY A 142 -37.57 -41.04 -0.60
CA GLY A 142 -39.00 -40.81 -0.42
C GLY A 142 -39.47 -39.79 -1.43
#